data_AF-A0A424P2L0-F1
#
_entry.id   AF-A0A424P2L0-F1
#
_cell.length_a   1.000
_cell.length_b   1.000
_cell.length_c   1.000
_cell.angle_alpha   90.00
_cell.angle_beta   90.00
_cell.angle_gamma   90.00
#
_symmetry.space_group_name_H-M   'P 1'
#
loop_
_entity.id
_entity.type
_entity.pdbx_description
1 polymer ?
#
loop_
_entity_poly.entity_id
_entity_poly.type
_entity_poly.pdbx_seq_one_letter_code
_entity_poly.pdbx_strand_id
1 'polypeptide(L)'
;HPKSKIFIFDQILTDIGDNQSIENQLSTYSYRLKNMKYFLENCDKNTLFLIDEFGTGSDPELGGALAEVFLKEFYDSGSFGIITTHYSNLKVMASELDYMDNANMQFDSETFEPLFKLITGEAGSSYTFEVASKNGIENFLIDKAKEKVDLDKVRFEGVISKLQKERIKNSEELNELKKLQTGARIKMDENELLNEKLTNKLSKYNLLYEHEKKTINIGNKFSTLVDSYHKHGKKRRLISEMFNIIEIENKKKQKKLTNDKNLTTKEILKIKDESKKDFLKIKMKKKLNKKVEIKFSVGDTVKIPTGKSEGIIDSIKKNKAIVNYGNFKTQISLTEIELVKSK
;
A
#
# COMPACT_ATOMS: atom_id res chain seq x y z
N HIS A 1 12.44 -3.04 -17.17
CA HIS A 1 11.74 -1.81 -16.73
C HIS A 1 12.78 -0.73 -16.45
N PRO A 2 12.57 0.56 -16.73
CA PRO A 2 13.58 1.64 -16.50
C PRO A 2 13.97 1.88 -15.02
N LYS A 3 13.49 1.05 -14.09
CA LYS A 3 13.85 1.05 -12.66
C LYS A 3 14.56 -0.25 -12.24
N SER A 4 14.79 -1.16 -13.18
CA SER A 4 15.51 -2.41 -12.90
C SER A 4 16.93 -2.06 -12.48
N LYS A 5 17.37 -2.66 -11.37
CA LYS A 5 18.74 -2.57 -10.86
C LYS A 5 19.34 -3.96 -10.91
N ILE A 6 20.60 -4.06 -11.27
CA ILE A 6 21.36 -5.31 -11.27
C ILE A 6 22.68 -5.07 -10.57
N PHE A 7 23.14 -6.08 -9.83
CA PHE A 7 24.48 -6.11 -9.26
C PHE A 7 25.48 -6.55 -10.33
N ILE A 8 26.69 -6.00 -10.34
CA ILE A 8 27.74 -6.42 -11.27
C ILE A 8 28.52 -7.54 -10.60
N PHE A 9 28.37 -8.75 -11.12
CA PHE A 9 29.09 -9.94 -10.65
C PHE A 9 30.44 -10.04 -11.35
N ASP A 10 31.46 -10.48 -10.62
CA ASP A 10 32.79 -10.75 -11.16
C ASP A 10 32.80 -12.05 -11.97
N GLN A 11 31.93 -12.99 -11.61
CA GLN A 11 31.79 -14.30 -12.24
C GLN A 11 30.33 -14.78 -12.24
N ILE A 12 29.98 -15.52 -13.31
CA ILE A 12 28.70 -16.20 -13.46
C ILE A 12 28.97 -17.68 -13.69
N LEU A 13 28.49 -18.54 -12.78
CA LEU A 13 28.65 -19.99 -12.83
C LEU A 13 27.32 -20.64 -13.23
N THR A 14 27.35 -21.61 -14.14
CA THR A 14 26.11 -22.24 -14.65
C THR A 14 26.25 -23.75 -14.76
N ASP A 15 25.29 -24.47 -14.19
CA ASP A 15 25.10 -25.91 -14.35
C ASP A 15 23.66 -26.12 -14.83
N ILE A 16 23.42 -25.82 -16.12
CA ILE A 16 22.10 -25.85 -16.76
C ILE A 16 22.18 -26.76 -17.98
N GLY A 17 21.22 -27.67 -18.12
CA GLY A 17 21.05 -28.52 -19.30
C GLY A 17 21.31 -30.01 -19.06
N ASP A 18 20.80 -30.81 -20.00
CA ASP A 18 20.89 -32.26 -19.97
C ASP A 18 22.12 -32.68 -20.78
N ASN A 19 23.29 -32.75 -20.13
CA ASN A 19 24.54 -33.23 -20.77
C ASN A 19 24.53 -34.76 -20.95
N GLN A 20 23.42 -35.32 -21.44
CA GLN A 20 23.27 -36.72 -21.78
C GLN A 20 23.94 -37.01 -23.13
N SER A 21 25.27 -37.04 -23.16
CA SER A 21 25.96 -37.76 -24.23
C SER A 21 25.79 -39.26 -24.02
N ILE A 22 25.26 -39.92 -25.05
CA ILE A 22 24.97 -41.37 -25.13
C ILE A 22 26.19 -42.24 -24.81
N GLU A 23 27.39 -41.68 -24.85
CA GLU A 23 28.65 -42.42 -24.67
C GLU A 23 29.01 -42.73 -23.22
N ASN A 24 28.28 -42.22 -22.22
CA ASN A 24 28.88 -42.11 -20.88
C ASN A 24 27.87 -42.13 -19.72
N GLN A 25 27.00 -43.14 -19.67
CA GLN A 25 25.90 -43.28 -18.69
C GLN A 25 26.33 -43.39 -17.19
N LEU A 26 27.61 -43.65 -16.88
CA LEU A 26 28.17 -43.59 -15.52
C LEU A 26 28.85 -42.23 -15.19
N SER A 27 29.03 -41.37 -16.18
CA SER A 27 29.81 -40.14 -16.07
C SER A 27 28.99 -38.92 -15.67
N THR A 28 27.66 -38.96 -15.77
CA THR A 28 26.80 -37.77 -15.58
C THR A 28 26.80 -37.30 -14.12
N TYR A 29 26.61 -38.20 -13.15
CA TYR A 29 26.63 -37.83 -11.74
C TYR A 29 28.02 -37.36 -11.27
N SER A 30 29.07 -38.09 -11.67
CA SER A 30 30.46 -37.70 -11.38
C SER A 30 30.83 -36.36 -12.00
N TYR A 31 30.34 -36.06 -13.21
CA TYR A 31 30.50 -34.77 -13.86
C TYR A 31 29.80 -33.65 -13.07
N ARG A 32 28.54 -33.87 -12.65
CA ARG A 32 27.82 -32.89 -11.82
C ARG A 32 28.52 -32.66 -10.49
N LEU A 33 29.04 -33.70 -9.83
CA LEU A 33 29.85 -33.54 -8.62
C LEU A 33 31.13 -32.76 -8.86
N LYS A 34 31.79 -32.97 -10.01
CA LYS A 34 32.98 -32.19 -10.38
C LYS A 34 32.63 -30.72 -10.60
N ASN A 35 31.50 -30.43 -11.24
CA ASN A 35 30.99 -29.07 -11.37
C ASN A 35 30.66 -28.47 -9.99
N MET A 36 30.00 -29.21 -9.11
CA MET A 36 29.68 -28.73 -7.75
C MET A 36 30.95 -28.44 -6.94
N LYS A 37 31.98 -29.29 -7.05
CA LYS A 37 33.29 -29.01 -6.47
C LYS A 37 33.85 -27.68 -6.98
N TYR A 38 33.78 -27.43 -8.30
CA TYR A 38 34.22 -26.18 -8.87
C TYR A 38 33.43 -24.97 -8.35
N PHE A 39 32.11 -25.11 -8.15
CA PHE A 39 31.29 -24.05 -7.56
C PHE A 39 31.71 -23.79 -6.11
N LEU A 40 31.90 -24.83 -5.29
CA LEU A 40 32.32 -24.68 -3.89
C LEU A 40 33.68 -23.99 -3.76
N GLU A 41 34.60 -24.22 -4.68
CA GLU A 41 35.93 -23.61 -4.67
C GLU A 41 35.96 -22.15 -5.17
N ASN A 42 34.94 -21.72 -5.92
CA ASN A 42 34.95 -20.41 -6.61
C ASN A 42 33.79 -19.48 -6.19
N CYS A 43 32.76 -19.97 -5.51
CA CYS A 43 31.63 -19.16 -5.06
C CYS A 43 32.05 -18.16 -3.98
N ASP A 44 31.79 -16.88 -4.22
CA ASP A 44 31.96 -15.79 -3.27
C ASP A 44 30.83 -14.74 -3.37
N LYS A 45 30.89 -13.72 -2.51
CA LYS A 45 29.92 -12.60 -2.49
C LYS A 45 29.73 -11.83 -3.80
N ASN A 46 30.64 -11.96 -4.77
CA ASN A 46 30.57 -11.31 -6.08
C ASN A 46 30.21 -12.30 -7.19
N THR A 47 29.75 -13.51 -6.84
CA THR A 47 29.41 -14.59 -7.76
C THR A 47 27.89 -14.72 -7.92
N LEU A 48 27.45 -14.92 -9.17
CA LEU A 48 26.10 -15.40 -9.47
C LEU A 48 26.17 -16.84 -9.99
N PHE A 49 25.54 -17.79 -9.31
CA PHE A 49 25.44 -19.16 -9.79
C PHE A 49 24.01 -19.54 -10.21
N LEU A 50 23.88 -20.33 -11.26
CA LEU A 50 22.61 -20.82 -11.78
C LEU A 50 22.69 -22.34 -11.89
N ILE A 51 21.88 -23.07 -11.13
CA ILE A 51 21.90 -24.52 -11.13
C ILE A 51 20.51 -25.04 -11.47
N ASP A 52 20.43 -25.87 -12.50
CA ASP A 52 19.20 -26.55 -12.87
C ASP A 52 19.17 -27.96 -12.28
N GLU A 53 18.01 -28.41 -11.83
CA GLU A 53 17.77 -29.74 -11.29
C GLU A 53 18.80 -30.15 -10.22
N PHE A 54 19.04 -29.27 -9.24
CA PHE A 54 20.10 -29.43 -8.25
C PHE A 54 19.92 -30.68 -7.39
N GLY A 55 21.02 -31.43 -7.30
CA GLY A 55 21.11 -32.68 -6.55
C GLY A 55 20.53 -33.90 -7.27
N THR A 56 20.00 -33.77 -8.49
CA THR A 56 19.53 -34.92 -9.28
C THR A 56 20.67 -35.79 -9.81
N GLY A 57 20.37 -37.07 -10.11
CA GLY A 57 21.33 -38.03 -10.69
C GLY A 57 21.96 -39.01 -9.68
N SER A 58 21.48 -39.04 -8.43
CA SER A 58 21.89 -40.00 -7.41
C SER A 58 20.70 -40.58 -6.65
N ASP A 59 21.00 -41.39 -5.64
CA ASP A 59 20.02 -41.79 -4.63
C ASP A 59 19.36 -40.54 -4.02
N PRO A 60 18.02 -40.43 -4.03
CA PRO A 60 17.30 -39.29 -3.48
C PRO A 60 17.65 -38.95 -2.03
N GLU A 61 17.89 -39.95 -1.17
CA GLU A 61 18.19 -39.71 0.25
C GLU A 61 19.59 -39.14 0.44
N LEU A 62 20.59 -39.78 -0.18
CA LEU A 62 21.98 -39.35 -0.08
C LEU A 62 22.22 -38.03 -0.84
N GLY A 63 21.61 -37.90 -2.02
CA GLY A 63 21.68 -36.69 -2.85
C GLY A 63 21.04 -35.49 -2.19
N GLY A 64 19.90 -35.69 -1.50
CA GLY A 64 19.23 -34.64 -0.74
C GLY A 64 20.09 -34.08 0.39
N ALA A 65 20.75 -34.95 1.17
CA ALA A 65 21.61 -34.55 2.27
C ALA A 65 22.87 -33.80 1.78
N LEU A 66 23.51 -34.28 0.70
CA LEU A 66 24.65 -33.59 0.08
C LEU A 66 24.27 -32.23 -0.49
N ALA A 67 23.12 -32.15 -1.19
CA ALA A 67 22.63 -30.91 -1.76
C ALA A 67 22.36 -29.85 -0.68
N GLU A 68 21.85 -30.27 0.48
CA GLU A 68 21.61 -29.39 1.62
C GLU A 68 22.91 -28.78 2.17
N VAL A 69 23.95 -29.61 2.34
CA VAL A 69 25.27 -29.15 2.78
C VAL A 69 25.91 -28.19 1.77
N PHE A 70 25.86 -28.51 0.48
CA PHE A 70 26.40 -27.64 -0.57
C PHE A 70 25.65 -26.31 -0.65
N LEU A 71 24.31 -26.35 -0.54
CA LEU A 71 23.50 -25.15 -0.53
C LEU A 71 23.82 -24.26 0.67
N LYS A 72 24.06 -24.87 1.84
CA LYS A 72 24.46 -24.16 3.04
C LYS A 72 25.83 -23.47 2.87
N GLU A 73 26.78 -24.15 2.24
CA GLU A 73 28.10 -23.56 1.96
C GLU A 73 28.00 -22.38 0.97
N PHE A 74 27.16 -22.50 -0.07
CA PHE A 74 26.88 -21.39 -0.98
C PHE A 74 26.24 -20.21 -0.26
N TYR A 75 25.28 -20.47 0.63
CA TYR A 75 24.65 -19.45 1.45
C TYR A 75 25.67 -18.74 2.35
N ASP A 76 26.53 -19.50 3.04
CA ASP A 76 27.53 -18.96 3.98
C ASP A 76 28.65 -18.18 3.26
N SER A 77 28.95 -18.52 1.99
CA SER A 77 29.87 -17.74 1.14
C SER A 77 29.34 -16.35 0.75
N GLY A 78 28.04 -16.09 0.95
CA GLY A 78 27.35 -14.86 0.54
C GLY A 78 27.11 -14.76 -0.97
N SER A 79 27.25 -15.87 -1.70
CA SER A 79 27.04 -15.93 -3.15
C SER A 79 25.57 -15.73 -3.52
N PHE A 80 25.32 -15.18 -4.70
CA PHE A 80 23.98 -15.07 -5.25
C PHE A 80 23.69 -16.29 -6.12
N GLY A 81 22.48 -16.81 -6.07
CA GLY A 81 22.13 -17.88 -6.97
C GLY A 81 20.66 -18.16 -7.17
N ILE A 82 20.38 -18.86 -8.26
CA ILE A 82 19.06 -19.38 -8.61
C ILE A 82 19.21 -20.88 -8.80
N ILE A 83 18.37 -21.63 -8.11
CA ILE A 83 18.39 -23.09 -8.15
C ILE A 83 16.98 -23.61 -8.42
N THR A 84 16.86 -24.62 -9.27
CA THR A 84 15.66 -25.46 -9.39
C THR A 84 15.92 -26.83 -8.76
N THR A 85 14.94 -27.41 -8.07
CA THR A 85 15.09 -28.71 -7.40
C THR A 85 13.75 -29.38 -7.13
N HIS A 86 13.74 -30.71 -7.02
CA HIS A 86 12.61 -31.53 -6.55
C HIS A 86 12.74 -31.95 -5.08
N TYR A 87 13.83 -31.57 -4.40
CA TYR A 87 14.06 -32.02 -3.03
C TYR A 87 13.32 -31.16 -2.00
N SER A 88 12.48 -31.82 -1.19
CA SER A 88 11.64 -31.17 -0.20
C SER A 88 12.44 -30.58 0.97
N ASN A 89 13.58 -31.18 1.37
CA ASN A 89 14.44 -30.64 2.43
C ASN A 89 15.03 -29.26 2.07
N LEU A 90 15.37 -29.04 0.80
CA LEU A 90 15.83 -27.72 0.32
C LEU A 90 14.70 -26.67 0.38
N LYS A 91 13.44 -27.07 0.11
CA LYS A 91 12.27 -26.18 0.29
C LYS A 91 12.11 -25.75 1.76
N VAL A 92 12.38 -26.66 2.69
CA VAL A 92 12.34 -26.39 4.14
C VAL A 92 13.47 -25.43 4.53
N MET A 93 14.71 -25.73 4.15
CA MET A 93 15.88 -24.87 4.40
C MET A 93 15.66 -23.44 3.88
N ALA A 94 15.10 -23.31 2.67
CA ALA A 94 14.78 -22.01 2.08
C ALA A 94 13.69 -21.22 2.84
N SER A 95 12.93 -21.87 3.72
CA SER A 95 11.95 -21.21 4.59
C SER A 95 12.53 -20.82 5.96
N GLU A 96 13.69 -21.36 6.33
CA GLU A 96 14.34 -21.14 7.63
C GLU A 96 15.47 -20.10 7.57
N LEU A 97 16.06 -19.88 6.39
CA LEU A 97 17.21 -18.98 6.20
C LEU A 97 16.78 -17.60 5.68
N ASP A 98 17.21 -16.53 6.35
CA ASP A 98 16.75 -15.15 6.10
C ASP A 98 17.05 -14.58 4.69
N TYR A 99 18.05 -15.12 4.00
CA TYR A 99 18.52 -14.63 2.68
C TYR A 99 18.28 -15.63 1.56
N MET A 100 17.43 -16.62 1.83
CA MET A 100 16.96 -17.58 0.85
C MET A 100 15.44 -17.48 0.78
N ASP A 101 14.90 -17.54 -0.43
CA ASP A 101 13.47 -17.46 -0.65
C ASP A 101 13.05 -18.58 -1.60
N ASN A 102 11.97 -19.26 -1.26
CA ASN A 102 11.34 -20.21 -2.17
C ASN A 102 10.69 -19.49 -3.34
N ALA A 103 10.66 -20.11 -4.50
CA ALA A 103 9.84 -19.65 -5.62
C ALA A 103 9.22 -20.84 -6.36
N ASN A 104 8.05 -20.62 -6.94
CA ASN A 104 7.35 -21.62 -7.74
C ASN A 104 6.76 -21.03 -9.01
N MET A 105 6.65 -21.88 -10.04
CA MET A 105 5.86 -21.59 -11.22
C MET A 105 4.42 -22.03 -10.98
N GLN A 106 3.47 -21.15 -11.24
CA GLN A 106 2.06 -21.42 -11.01
C GLN A 106 1.47 -22.35 -12.08
N PHE A 107 0.58 -23.22 -11.62
CA PHE A 107 -0.27 -24.08 -12.45
C PHE A 107 -1.72 -23.73 -12.20
N ASP A 108 -2.55 -23.94 -13.22
CA ASP A 108 -3.99 -23.89 -13.09
C ASP A 108 -4.49 -25.03 -12.18
N SER A 109 -5.31 -24.74 -11.18
CA SER A 109 -5.75 -25.73 -10.20
C SER A 109 -6.76 -26.75 -10.72
N GLU A 110 -7.42 -26.46 -11.83
CA GLU A 110 -8.42 -27.34 -12.45
C GLU A 110 -7.82 -28.11 -13.62
N THR A 111 -7.10 -27.41 -14.50
CA THR A 111 -6.54 -28.00 -15.72
C THR A 111 -5.11 -28.51 -15.53
N PHE A 112 -4.40 -28.11 -14.47
CA PHE A 112 -2.96 -28.37 -14.29
C PHE A 112 -2.09 -27.89 -15.45
N GLU A 113 -2.53 -26.86 -16.17
CA GLU A 113 -1.74 -26.21 -17.22
C GLU A 113 -0.77 -25.18 -16.62
N PRO A 114 0.45 -25.06 -17.16
CA PRO A 114 1.40 -24.07 -16.68
C PRO A 114 0.91 -22.66 -17.01
N LEU A 115 0.82 -21.81 -16.00
CA LEU A 115 0.47 -20.39 -16.17
C LEU A 115 1.70 -19.52 -16.49
N PHE A 116 2.89 -20.13 -16.49
CA PHE A 116 4.20 -19.48 -16.70
C PHE A 116 4.41 -18.23 -15.83
N LYS A 117 3.83 -18.24 -14.63
CA LYS A 117 3.90 -17.15 -13.67
C LYS A 117 4.72 -17.56 -12.46
N LEU A 118 5.86 -16.88 -12.27
CA LEU A 118 6.71 -17.05 -11.09
C LEU A 118 6.09 -16.35 -9.88
N ILE A 119 5.95 -17.07 -8.77
CA ILE A 119 5.59 -16.55 -7.45
C ILE A 119 6.77 -16.80 -6.52
N THR A 120 7.26 -15.73 -5.91
CA THR A 120 8.38 -15.76 -4.95
C THR A 120 7.86 -15.74 -3.51
N GLY A 121 8.65 -16.27 -2.59
CA GLY A 121 8.32 -16.43 -1.17
C GLY A 121 7.48 -17.67 -0.85
N GLU A 122 7.30 -18.60 -1.80
CA GLU A 122 6.41 -19.75 -1.63
C GLU A 122 6.98 -21.02 -2.28
N ALA A 123 7.01 -22.12 -1.50
CA ALA A 123 7.35 -23.43 -2.02
C ALA A 123 6.25 -23.96 -2.95
N GLY A 124 6.64 -24.62 -4.04
CA GLY A 124 5.74 -25.31 -4.97
C GLY A 124 5.36 -26.70 -4.46
N SER A 125 4.08 -27.10 -4.56
CA SER A 125 3.71 -28.51 -4.39
C SER A 125 4.03 -29.31 -5.66
N SER A 126 4.44 -30.56 -5.50
CA SER A 126 4.65 -31.49 -6.62
C SER A 126 3.30 -32.06 -7.11
N TYR A 127 2.95 -31.79 -8.38
CA TYR A 127 1.70 -32.26 -9.02
C TYR A 127 1.88 -33.56 -9.81
N THR A 128 2.83 -34.42 -9.42
CA THR A 128 3.23 -35.59 -10.22
C THR A 128 2.07 -36.54 -10.51
N PHE A 129 1.19 -36.77 -9.53
CA PHE A 129 0.06 -37.70 -9.68
C PHE A 129 -1.11 -37.09 -10.45
N GLU A 130 -1.37 -35.80 -10.25
CA GLU A 130 -2.40 -35.05 -10.96
C GLU A 130 -2.07 -34.97 -12.46
N VAL A 131 -0.80 -34.68 -12.78
CA VAL A 131 -0.29 -34.70 -14.15
C VAL A 131 -0.35 -36.11 -14.74
N ALA A 132 0.00 -37.15 -13.98
CA ALA A 132 -0.14 -38.54 -14.43
C ALA A 132 -1.59 -38.90 -14.79
N SER A 133 -2.56 -38.53 -13.95
CA SER A 133 -3.99 -38.74 -14.19
C SER A 133 -4.45 -38.02 -15.45
N LYS A 134 -4.03 -36.76 -15.63
CA LYS A 134 -4.33 -35.97 -16.84
C LYS A 134 -3.75 -36.60 -18.11
N ASN A 135 -2.59 -37.23 -18.02
CA ASN A 135 -1.97 -37.94 -19.15
C ASN A 135 -2.58 -39.34 -19.41
N GLY A 136 -3.69 -39.68 -18.76
CA GLY A 136 -4.45 -40.90 -19.04
C GLY A 136 -3.97 -42.13 -18.26
N ILE A 137 -3.12 -41.98 -17.24
CA ILE A 137 -2.77 -43.08 -16.36
C ILE A 137 -3.97 -43.39 -15.46
N GLU A 138 -4.39 -44.66 -15.43
CA GLU A 138 -5.55 -45.09 -14.65
C GLU A 138 -5.37 -44.81 -13.15
N ASN A 139 -6.42 -44.27 -12.51
CA ASN A 139 -6.38 -43.87 -11.11
C ASN A 139 -5.99 -45.02 -10.16
N PHE A 140 -6.36 -46.27 -10.47
CA PHE A 140 -5.98 -47.41 -9.64
C PHE A 140 -4.46 -47.62 -9.58
N LEU A 141 -3.72 -47.30 -10.65
CA LEU A 141 -2.25 -47.36 -10.68
C LEU A 141 -1.64 -46.20 -9.89
N ILE A 142 -2.25 -45.02 -9.99
CA ILE A 142 -1.85 -43.84 -9.23
C ILE A 142 -2.02 -44.08 -7.73
N ASP A 143 -3.15 -44.65 -7.32
CA ASP A 143 -3.41 -44.94 -5.92
C ASP A 143 -2.43 -45.98 -5.35
N LYS A 144 -2.14 -47.04 -6.13
CA LYS A 144 -1.07 -47.99 -5.79
C LYS A 144 0.32 -47.34 -5.71
N ALA A 145 0.60 -46.33 -6.54
CA ALA A 145 1.86 -45.61 -6.50
C ALA A 145 1.94 -44.69 -5.27
N LYS A 146 0.84 -44.03 -4.88
CA LYS A 146 0.77 -43.21 -3.66
C LYS A 146 1.04 -44.03 -2.40
N GLU A 147 0.58 -45.27 -2.34
CA GLU A 147 0.86 -46.19 -1.22
C GLU A 147 2.35 -46.55 -1.06
N LYS A 148 3.15 -46.39 -2.12
CA LYS A 148 4.60 -46.68 -2.11
C LYS A 148 5.47 -45.47 -1.76
N VAL A 149 4.91 -44.26 -1.75
CA VAL A 149 5.65 -43.06 -1.38
C VAL A 149 5.68 -42.93 0.13
N ASP A 150 6.79 -42.46 0.67
CA ASP A 150 6.92 -42.14 2.08
C ASP A 150 5.76 -41.23 2.54
N LEU A 151 5.06 -41.68 3.58
CA LEU A 151 3.91 -40.98 4.16
C LEU A 151 4.26 -39.57 4.60
N ASP A 152 5.48 -39.34 5.10
CA ASP A 152 5.88 -38.02 5.57
C ASP A 152 6.08 -37.06 4.40
N LYS A 153 6.63 -37.54 3.28
CA LYS A 153 6.74 -36.77 2.04
C LYS A 153 5.37 -36.43 1.45
N VAL A 154 4.44 -37.39 1.41
CA VAL A 154 3.06 -37.15 0.94
C VAL A 154 2.34 -36.13 1.82
N ARG A 155 2.49 -36.23 3.15
CA ARG A 155 1.91 -35.27 4.10
C ARG A 155 2.48 -33.88 3.89
N PHE A 156 3.79 -33.75 3.74
CA PHE A 156 4.47 -32.46 3.53
C PHE A 156 3.98 -31.77 2.25
N GLU A 157 3.99 -32.48 1.12
CA GLU A 157 3.50 -31.94 -0.17
C GLU A 157 2.00 -31.60 -0.09
N GLY A 158 1.21 -32.40 0.64
CA GLY A 158 -0.20 -32.10 0.92
C GLY A 158 -0.42 -30.83 1.75
N VAL A 159 0.46 -30.55 2.72
CA VAL A 159 0.43 -29.29 3.49
C VAL A 159 0.76 -28.10 2.59
N ILE A 160 1.80 -28.20 1.75
CA ILE A 160 2.15 -27.14 0.79
C ILE A 160 0.96 -26.85 -0.13
N SER A 161 0.35 -27.89 -0.71
CA SER A 161 -0.79 -27.73 -1.62
C SER A 161 -1.98 -27.04 -0.94
N LYS A 162 -2.29 -27.41 0.32
CA LYS A 162 -3.34 -26.75 1.10
C LYS A 162 -3.04 -25.28 1.37
N LEU A 163 -1.81 -24.96 1.79
CA LEU A 163 -1.37 -23.59 2.03
C LEU A 163 -1.47 -22.72 0.78
N GLN A 164 -1.09 -23.26 -0.38
CA GLN A 164 -1.24 -22.58 -1.67
C GLN A 164 -2.71 -22.28 -1.99
N LYS A 165 -3.60 -23.28 -1.86
CA LYS A 165 -5.04 -23.11 -2.09
C LYS A 165 -5.65 -22.07 -1.15
N GLU A 166 -5.31 -22.11 0.14
CA GLU A 166 -5.77 -21.12 1.11
C GLU A 166 -5.26 -19.72 0.80
N ARG A 167 -4.01 -19.56 0.36
CA ARG A 167 -3.48 -18.25 -0.04
C ARG A 167 -4.16 -17.69 -1.28
N ILE A 168 -4.39 -18.51 -2.30
CA ILE A 168 -5.12 -18.08 -3.50
C ILE A 168 -6.50 -17.56 -3.08
N LYS A 169 -7.24 -18.36 -2.30
CA LYS A 169 -8.56 -17.97 -1.79
C LYS A 169 -8.51 -16.68 -0.97
N ASN A 170 -7.57 -16.57 -0.02
CA ASN A 170 -7.39 -15.35 0.77
C ASN A 170 -7.07 -14.14 -0.10
N SER A 171 -6.27 -14.31 -1.16
CA SER A 171 -5.91 -13.23 -2.08
C SER A 171 -7.12 -12.75 -2.89
N GLU A 172 -8.01 -13.67 -3.29
CA GLU A 172 -9.25 -13.36 -3.98
C GLU A 172 -10.23 -12.62 -3.07
N GLU A 173 -10.45 -13.14 -1.85
CA GLU A 173 -11.29 -12.49 -0.84
C GLU A 173 -10.79 -11.08 -0.51
N LEU A 174 -9.47 -10.92 -0.37
CA LEU A 174 -8.86 -9.61 -0.07
C LEU A 174 -9.01 -8.63 -1.23
N ASN A 175 -8.99 -9.11 -2.48
CA ASN A 175 -9.28 -8.31 -3.65
C ASN A 175 -10.76 -7.92 -3.74
N GLU A 176 -11.68 -8.83 -3.40
CA GLU A 176 -13.11 -8.55 -3.35
C GLU A 176 -13.44 -7.53 -2.26
N LEU A 177 -12.89 -7.69 -1.05
CA LEU A 177 -13.02 -6.74 0.05
C LEU A 177 -12.53 -5.35 -0.33
N LYS A 178 -11.40 -5.24 -1.04
CA LYS A 178 -10.91 -3.95 -1.56
C LYS A 178 -11.91 -3.31 -2.53
N LYS A 179 -12.48 -4.09 -3.46
CA LYS A 179 -13.51 -3.58 -4.39
C LYS A 179 -14.74 -3.08 -3.63
N LEU A 180 -15.26 -3.86 -2.69
CA LEU A 180 -16.39 -3.46 -1.85
C LEU A 180 -16.10 -2.21 -1.03
N GLN A 181 -14.91 -2.11 -0.43
CA GLN A 181 -14.49 -0.94 0.32
C GLN A 181 -14.42 0.32 -0.55
N THR A 182 -13.88 0.22 -1.77
CA THR A 182 -13.85 1.35 -2.72
C THR A 182 -15.26 1.76 -3.15
N GLY A 183 -16.14 0.79 -3.44
CA GLY A 183 -17.53 1.07 -3.80
C GLY A 183 -18.33 1.70 -2.65
N ALA A 184 -18.11 1.24 -1.41
CA ALA A 184 -18.72 1.84 -0.23
C ALA A 184 -18.27 3.28 -0.03
N ARG A 185 -16.98 3.57 -0.22
CA ARG A 185 -16.44 4.92 -0.12
C ARG A 185 -17.06 5.88 -1.14
N ILE A 186 -17.19 5.45 -2.39
CA ILE A 186 -17.85 6.26 -3.44
C ILE A 186 -19.30 6.59 -3.05
N LYS A 187 -20.06 5.59 -2.58
CA LYS A 187 -21.45 5.81 -2.14
C LYS A 187 -21.54 6.73 -0.90
N MET A 188 -20.55 6.70 -0.01
CA MET A 188 -20.49 7.61 1.12
C MET A 188 -20.27 9.05 0.63
N ASP A 189 -19.31 9.27 -0.26
CA ASP A 189 -19.04 10.60 -0.84
C ASP A 189 -20.26 11.15 -1.60
N GLU A 190 -20.97 10.30 -2.35
CA GLU A 190 -22.22 10.67 -3.03
C GLU A 190 -23.34 11.05 -2.04
N ASN A 191 -23.51 10.30 -0.96
CA ASN A 191 -24.49 10.60 0.08
C ASN A 191 -24.15 11.90 0.84
N GLU A 192 -22.87 12.16 1.12
CA GLU A 192 -22.44 13.42 1.72
C GLU A 192 -22.79 14.60 0.81
N LEU A 193 -22.48 14.50 -0.48
CA LEU A 193 -22.84 15.54 -1.45
C LEU A 193 -24.36 15.73 -1.58
N LEU A 194 -25.13 14.64 -1.57
CA LEU A 194 -26.58 14.70 -1.62
C LEU A 194 -27.15 15.36 -0.36
N ASN A 195 -26.64 15.00 0.82
CA ASN A 195 -27.02 15.61 2.09
C ASN A 195 -26.68 17.11 2.12
N GLU A 196 -25.54 17.52 1.58
CA GLU A 196 -25.18 18.93 1.45
C GLU A 196 -26.15 19.67 0.52
N LYS A 197 -26.54 19.07 -0.62
CA LYS A 197 -27.55 19.64 -1.51
C LYS A 197 -28.92 19.76 -0.82
N LEU A 198 -29.31 18.75 -0.05
CA LEU A 198 -30.61 18.68 0.61
C LEU A 198 -30.69 19.71 1.75
N THR A 199 -29.65 19.80 2.57
CA THR A 199 -29.53 20.83 3.62
C THR A 199 -29.54 22.25 3.04
N ASN A 200 -28.86 22.49 1.92
CA ASN A 200 -28.90 23.76 1.20
C ASN A 200 -30.29 24.09 0.61
N LYS A 201 -31.03 23.09 0.12
CA LYS A 201 -32.42 23.30 -0.32
C LYS A 201 -33.34 23.61 0.85
N LEU A 202 -33.22 22.89 1.95
CA LEU A 202 -34.00 23.12 3.17
C LEU A 202 -33.74 24.52 3.74
N SER A 203 -32.49 24.98 3.77
CA SER A 203 -32.16 26.32 4.25
C SER A 203 -32.79 27.41 3.38
N LYS A 204 -32.76 27.26 2.05
CA LYS A 204 -33.46 28.16 1.11
C LYS A 204 -34.97 28.16 1.32
N TYR A 205 -35.58 26.98 1.48
CA TYR A 205 -37.01 26.86 1.71
C TYR A 205 -37.43 27.51 3.03
N ASN A 206 -36.68 27.29 4.12
CA ASN A 206 -36.92 27.94 5.40
C ASN A 206 -36.82 29.46 5.30
N LEU A 207 -35.86 29.98 4.53
CA LEU A 207 -35.71 31.42 4.30
C LEU A 207 -36.91 32.02 3.55
N LEU A 208 -37.41 31.32 2.52
CA LEU A 208 -38.61 31.69 1.78
C LEU A 208 -39.85 31.66 2.67
N TYR A 209 -40.05 30.59 3.44
CA TYR A 209 -41.16 30.44 4.37
C TYR A 209 -41.17 31.57 5.42
N GLU A 210 -40.00 31.88 6.00
CA GLU A 210 -39.82 33.00 6.93
C GLU A 210 -40.13 34.36 6.29
N HIS A 211 -39.82 34.53 5.01
CA HIS A 211 -40.13 35.74 4.25
C HIS A 211 -41.65 35.85 4.00
N GLU A 212 -42.30 34.80 3.52
CA GLU A 212 -43.75 34.76 3.28
C GLU A 212 -44.53 35.03 4.57
N LYS A 213 -44.16 34.38 5.67
CA LYS A 213 -44.79 34.61 6.99
C LYS A 213 -44.69 36.06 7.43
N LYS A 214 -43.58 36.74 7.14
CA LYS A 214 -43.41 38.18 7.43
C LYS A 214 -44.30 39.03 6.55
N THR A 215 -44.33 38.75 5.24
CA THR A 215 -45.18 39.47 4.29
C THR A 215 -46.65 39.34 4.64
N ILE A 216 -47.12 38.14 5.00
CA ILE A 216 -48.49 37.90 5.46
C ILE A 216 -48.79 38.69 6.74
N ASN A 217 -47.87 38.68 7.72
CA ASN A 217 -48.07 39.42 8.96
C ASN A 217 -48.14 40.94 8.73
N ILE A 218 -47.29 41.47 7.83
CA ILE A 218 -47.33 42.89 7.44
C ILE A 218 -48.64 43.20 6.69
N GLY A 219 -49.04 42.33 5.76
CA GLY A 219 -50.31 42.44 5.03
C GLY A 219 -51.51 42.48 5.96
N ASN A 220 -51.56 41.59 6.96
CA ASN A 220 -52.62 41.56 7.96
C ASN A 220 -52.64 42.86 8.80
N LYS A 221 -51.47 43.34 9.25
CA LYS A 221 -51.38 44.62 9.97
C LYS A 221 -51.85 45.79 9.11
N PHE A 222 -51.48 45.80 7.83
CA PHE A 222 -51.90 46.83 6.90
C PHE A 222 -53.42 46.78 6.67
N SER A 223 -53.99 45.57 6.48
CA SER A 223 -55.45 45.38 6.39
C SER A 223 -56.16 45.92 7.62
N THR A 224 -55.70 45.57 8.83
CA THR A 224 -56.29 46.08 10.08
C THR A 224 -56.22 47.59 10.19
N LEU A 225 -55.16 48.21 9.68
CA LEU A 225 -54.98 49.65 9.67
C LEU A 225 -55.97 50.32 8.68
N VAL A 226 -56.12 49.76 7.48
CA VAL A 226 -57.10 50.21 6.47
C VAL A 226 -58.52 50.10 7.03
N ASP A 227 -58.87 48.97 7.64
CA ASP A 227 -60.18 48.74 8.26
C ASP A 227 -60.47 49.75 9.38
N SER A 228 -59.47 50.05 10.21
CA SER A 228 -59.58 51.03 11.30
C SER A 228 -59.81 52.46 10.79
N TYR A 229 -59.19 52.83 9.66
CA TYR A 229 -59.38 54.13 9.03
C TYR A 229 -60.75 54.24 8.37
N HIS A 230 -61.21 53.20 7.69
CA HIS A 230 -62.55 53.17 7.11
C HIS A 230 -63.63 53.35 8.19
N LYS A 231 -63.45 52.76 9.38
CA LYS A 231 -64.39 52.88 10.51
C LYS A 231 -64.36 54.22 11.23
N HIS A 232 -63.20 54.88 11.31
CA HIS A 232 -63.04 56.05 12.20
C HIS A 232 -62.67 57.36 11.49
N GLY A 233 -62.22 57.34 10.23
CA GLY A 233 -61.92 58.52 9.40
C GLY A 233 -60.77 59.43 9.89
N LYS A 234 -60.06 59.07 10.97
CA LYS A 234 -59.06 59.93 11.62
C LYS A 234 -57.68 59.82 10.97
N LYS A 235 -57.38 60.69 10.01
CA LYS A 235 -56.09 60.76 9.28
C LYS A 235 -54.86 60.81 10.20
N ARG A 236 -54.91 61.58 11.30
CA ARG A 236 -53.77 61.73 12.24
C ARG A 236 -53.42 60.44 12.99
N ARG A 237 -54.42 59.60 13.31
CA ARG A 237 -54.21 58.31 13.98
C ARG A 237 -53.60 57.28 13.03
N LEU A 238 -54.08 57.23 11.79
CA LEU A 238 -53.50 56.37 10.75
C LEU A 238 -52.03 56.69 10.49
N ILE A 239 -51.69 57.98 10.36
CA ILE A 239 -50.30 58.42 10.17
C ILE A 239 -49.42 57.95 11.35
N SER A 240 -49.91 58.11 12.59
CA SER A 240 -49.16 57.71 13.79
C SER A 240 -48.95 56.19 13.88
N GLU A 241 -49.99 55.39 13.58
CA GLU A 241 -49.90 53.93 13.59
C GLU A 241 -49.02 53.39 12.44
N MET A 242 -49.03 54.02 11.26
CA MET A 242 -48.08 53.70 10.18
C MET A 242 -46.63 53.99 10.57
N PHE A 243 -46.35 55.16 11.16
CA PHE A 243 -45.00 55.49 11.63
C PHE A 243 -44.51 54.49 12.68
N ASN A 244 -45.36 54.07 13.61
CA ASN A 244 -45.02 53.04 14.60
C ASN A 244 -44.69 51.68 13.95
N ILE A 245 -45.43 51.25 12.92
CA ILE A 245 -45.13 50.01 12.20
C ILE A 245 -43.76 50.11 11.51
N ILE A 246 -43.47 51.25 10.87
CA ILE A 246 -42.19 51.52 10.19
C ILE A 246 -41.03 51.53 11.19
N GLU A 247 -41.18 52.18 12.34
CA GLU A 247 -40.16 52.21 13.39
C GLU A 247 -39.87 50.81 13.95
N ILE A 248 -40.91 50.02 14.21
CA ILE A 248 -40.75 48.65 14.70
C ILE A 248 -40.01 47.79 13.66
N GLU A 249 -40.35 47.89 12.39
CA GLU A 249 -39.68 47.14 11.31
C GLU A 249 -38.24 47.61 11.09
N ASN A 250 -37.97 48.93 11.16
CA ASN A 250 -36.60 49.47 11.10
C ASN A 250 -35.74 48.98 12.27
N LYS A 251 -36.29 48.95 13.49
CA LYS A 251 -35.60 48.44 14.68
C LYS A 251 -35.28 46.95 14.58
N LYS A 252 -36.19 46.14 14.00
CA LYS A 252 -35.93 44.72 13.72
C LYS A 252 -34.85 44.53 12.64
N LYS A 253 -34.88 45.35 11.58
CA LYS A 253 -33.89 45.31 10.50
C LYS A 253 -32.49 45.66 11.01
N GLN A 254 -32.36 46.68 11.87
CA GLN A 254 -31.10 47.04 12.53
C GLN A 254 -30.60 45.93 13.48
N LYS A 255 -31.47 45.32 14.29
CA LYS A 255 -31.10 44.18 15.16
C LYS A 255 -30.60 42.97 14.37
N LYS A 256 -31.12 42.73 13.16
CA LYS A 256 -30.66 41.66 12.27
C LYS A 256 -29.24 41.94 11.74
N LEU A 257 -28.97 43.16 11.26
CA LEU A 257 -27.63 43.56 10.82
C LEU A 257 -26.57 43.45 11.92
N THR A 258 -26.92 43.74 13.18
CA THR A 258 -25.99 43.58 14.30
C THR A 258 -25.74 42.11 14.66
N ASN A 259 -26.75 41.24 14.54
CA ASN A 259 -26.58 39.81 14.80
C ASN A 259 -25.78 39.10 13.71
N ASP A 260 -25.95 39.44 12.43
CA ASP A 260 -25.16 38.86 11.33
C ASP A 260 -23.67 39.26 11.41
N LYS A 261 -23.37 40.48 11.86
CA LYS A 261 -21.99 40.92 12.17
C LYS A 261 -21.38 40.17 13.36
N ASN A 262 -22.19 39.87 14.38
CA ASN A 262 -21.71 39.13 15.55
C ASN A 262 -21.51 37.63 15.28
N LEU A 263 -22.33 37.02 14.41
CA LEU A 263 -22.19 35.63 13.97
C LEU A 263 -20.92 35.43 13.14
N THR A 264 -20.65 36.30 12.17
CA THR A 264 -19.41 36.28 11.38
C THR A 264 -18.16 36.46 12.24
N THR A 265 -18.17 37.35 13.25
CA THR A 265 -17.05 37.44 14.20
C THR A 265 -16.89 36.19 15.08
N LYS A 266 -17.98 35.52 15.46
CA LYS A 266 -17.94 34.28 16.25
C LYS A 266 -17.48 33.08 15.43
N GLU A 267 -17.81 33.01 14.15
CA GLU A 267 -17.32 31.99 13.22
C GLU A 267 -15.83 32.15 12.93
N ILE A 268 -15.36 33.38 12.73
CA ILE A 268 -13.92 33.69 12.62
C ILE A 268 -13.16 33.33 13.91
N LEU A 269 -13.77 33.52 15.09
CA LEU A 269 -13.18 33.13 16.37
C LEU A 269 -13.18 31.60 16.57
N LYS A 270 -14.23 30.89 16.15
CA LYS A 270 -14.29 29.42 16.19
C LYS A 270 -13.26 28.78 15.25
N ILE A 271 -13.07 29.30 14.04
CA ILE A 271 -12.03 28.83 13.10
C ILE A 271 -10.64 29.04 13.71
N LYS A 272 -10.41 30.12 14.46
CA LYS A 272 -9.16 30.37 15.22
C LYS A 272 -8.98 29.45 16.43
N ASP A 273 -10.05 28.99 17.07
CA ASP A 273 -9.98 28.06 18.20
C ASP A 273 -9.90 26.59 17.77
N GLU A 274 -10.52 26.21 16.65
CA GLU A 274 -10.38 24.88 16.04
C GLU A 274 -8.97 24.66 15.48
N SER A 275 -8.40 25.67 14.80
CA SER A 275 -7.00 25.63 14.37
C SER A 275 -6.00 25.56 15.54
N LYS A 276 -6.33 26.11 16.72
CA LYS A 276 -5.54 25.90 17.96
C LYS A 276 -5.72 24.50 18.56
N LYS A 277 -6.92 23.92 18.53
CA LYS A 277 -7.19 22.56 19.00
C LYS A 277 -6.54 21.49 18.12
N ASP A 278 -6.48 21.71 16.81
CA ASP A 278 -5.75 20.84 15.89
C ASP A 278 -4.24 20.95 16.08
N PHE A 279 -3.72 22.16 16.36
CA PHE A 279 -2.32 22.34 16.77
C PHE A 279 -1.96 21.59 18.06
N LEU A 280 -2.87 21.55 19.05
CA LEU A 280 -2.67 20.85 20.32
C LEU A 280 -2.78 19.32 20.18
N LYS A 281 -3.68 18.81 19.33
CA LYS A 281 -3.77 17.38 18.99
C LYS A 281 -2.53 16.88 18.23
N ILE A 282 -1.98 17.70 17.33
CA ILE A 282 -0.71 17.41 16.65
C ILE A 282 0.46 17.38 17.65
N LYS A 283 0.43 18.22 18.69
CA LYS A 283 1.44 18.24 19.77
C LYS A 283 1.34 17.03 20.71
N MET A 284 0.12 16.54 20.99
CA MET A 284 -0.09 15.33 21.80
C MET A 284 0.28 14.05 21.05
N LYS A 285 -0.03 13.93 19.75
CA LYS A 285 0.43 12.79 18.93
C LYS A 285 1.95 12.78 18.70
N LYS A 286 2.60 13.95 18.70
CA LYS A 286 4.08 14.05 18.62
C LYS A 286 4.81 13.72 19.93
N LYS A 287 4.11 13.48 21.05
CA LYS A 287 4.75 13.10 22.31
C LYS A 287 5.10 11.61 22.43
N LEU A 288 4.71 10.76 21.46
CA LEU A 288 5.02 9.32 21.47
C LEU A 288 6.21 8.90 20.58
N ASN A 289 6.77 9.78 19.74
CA ASN A 289 7.98 9.47 18.98
C ASN A 289 9.14 10.34 19.45
N LYS A 290 10.08 9.72 20.19
CA LYS A 290 11.40 10.27 20.53
C LYS A 290 12.03 10.89 19.28
N LYS A 291 12.23 12.21 19.26
CA LYS A 291 13.12 12.87 18.31
C LYS A 291 14.56 12.63 18.76
N VAL A 292 15.31 11.90 17.94
CA VAL A 292 16.77 12.05 17.88
C VAL A 292 17.03 13.34 17.10
N GLU A 293 17.72 14.31 17.71
CA GLU A 293 18.18 15.52 17.01
C GLU A 293 19.30 15.14 16.04
N ILE A 294 19.00 15.08 14.76
CA ILE A 294 20.02 14.94 13.72
C ILE A 294 20.61 16.34 13.47
N LYS A 295 21.91 16.51 13.75
CA LYS A 295 22.66 17.73 13.43
C LYS A 295 23.18 17.63 11.98
N PHE A 296 22.85 18.61 11.15
CA PHE A 296 23.34 18.71 9.77
C PHE A 296 24.75 19.29 9.72
N SER A 297 25.60 18.76 8.85
CA SER A 297 26.98 19.19 8.60
C SER A 297 27.19 19.67 7.15
N VAL A 298 28.24 20.46 6.92
CA VAL A 298 28.57 20.97 5.57
C VAL A 298 29.13 19.83 4.71
N GLY A 299 28.48 19.53 3.59
CA GLY A 299 28.76 18.40 2.71
C GLY A 299 27.74 17.26 2.77
N ASP A 300 26.75 17.33 3.67
CA ASP A 300 25.66 16.35 3.69
C ASP A 300 24.77 16.47 2.44
N THR A 301 24.34 15.33 1.90
CA THR A 301 23.34 15.27 0.83
C THR A 301 21.96 15.35 1.45
N VAL A 302 21.21 16.38 1.06
CA VAL A 302 19.88 16.68 1.58
C VAL A 302 18.85 16.81 0.47
N LYS A 303 17.59 16.56 0.83
CA LYS A 303 16.45 16.62 -0.07
C LYS A 303 15.30 17.38 0.57
N ILE A 304 14.51 18.07 -0.24
CA ILE A 304 13.27 18.72 0.21
C ILE A 304 12.16 17.65 0.21
N PRO A 305 11.37 17.49 1.27
CA PRO A 305 10.32 16.46 1.35
C PRO A 305 9.30 16.50 0.19
N THR A 306 9.05 17.70 -0.35
CA THR A 306 8.12 17.93 -1.46
C THR A 306 8.78 17.84 -2.84
N GLY A 307 10.10 17.76 -2.92
CA GLY A 307 10.88 17.73 -4.16
C GLY A 307 11.54 16.38 -4.42
N LYS A 308 11.78 16.04 -5.70
CA LYS A 308 12.53 14.82 -6.06
C LYS A 308 14.05 14.99 -6.12
N SER A 309 14.53 16.23 -6.22
CA SER A 309 15.94 16.57 -6.41
C SER A 309 16.74 16.53 -5.10
N GLU A 310 17.92 15.93 -5.16
CA GLU A 310 18.91 15.86 -4.07
C GLU A 310 20.00 16.90 -4.31
N GLY A 311 20.47 17.56 -3.25
CA GLY A 311 21.51 18.57 -3.33
C GLY A 311 22.44 18.53 -2.12
N ILE A 312 23.62 19.11 -2.24
CA ILE A 312 24.67 19.06 -1.21
C ILE A 312 24.67 20.37 -0.43
N ILE A 313 24.78 20.31 0.90
CA ILE A 313 24.92 21.51 1.73
C ILE A 313 26.31 22.13 1.51
N ASP A 314 26.35 23.30 0.88
CA ASP A 314 27.57 24.08 0.67
C ASP A 314 27.93 24.91 1.91
N SER A 315 26.94 25.46 2.62
CA SER A 315 27.18 26.20 3.88
C SER A 315 25.91 26.33 4.71
N ILE A 316 26.08 26.43 6.04
CA ILE A 316 24.98 26.62 6.99
C ILE A 316 25.17 27.98 7.68
N LYS A 317 24.17 28.87 7.58
CA LYS A 317 24.15 30.15 8.30
C LYS A 317 22.91 30.25 9.19
N LYS A 318 23.14 30.30 10.51
CA LYS A 318 22.14 30.38 11.59
C LYS A 318 21.11 29.25 11.57
N ASN A 319 20.14 29.29 10.65
CA ASN A 319 19.06 28.31 10.52
C ASN A 319 18.68 28.00 9.06
N LYS A 320 19.49 28.46 8.09
CA LYS A 320 19.30 28.23 6.66
C LYS A 320 20.55 27.60 6.07
N ALA A 321 20.38 26.53 5.30
CA ALA A 321 21.42 25.90 4.51
C ALA A 321 21.37 26.42 3.07
N ILE A 322 22.54 26.66 2.48
CA ILE A 322 22.68 26.86 1.04
C ILE A 322 22.93 25.49 0.44
N VAL A 323 21.94 24.99 -0.31
CA VAL A 323 21.97 23.67 -0.94
C VAL A 323 22.29 23.84 -2.42
N ASN A 324 23.30 23.14 -2.89
CA ASN A 324 23.76 23.12 -4.26
C ASN A 324 23.21 21.90 -4.99
N TYR A 325 22.42 22.12 -6.04
CA TYR A 325 21.82 21.07 -6.88
C TYR A 325 22.60 20.85 -8.19
N GLY A 326 23.86 21.29 -8.24
CA GLY A 326 24.72 21.24 -9.43
C GLY A 326 24.54 22.46 -10.32
N ASN A 327 23.33 22.66 -10.86
CA ASN A 327 23.06 23.72 -11.85
C ASN A 327 22.66 25.07 -11.22
N PHE A 328 22.25 25.07 -9.95
CA PHE A 328 21.89 26.28 -9.20
C PHE A 328 21.99 26.04 -7.68
N LYS A 329 22.10 27.12 -6.91
CA LYS A 329 22.16 27.11 -5.44
C LYS A 329 20.93 27.78 -4.85
N THR A 330 20.31 27.16 -3.86
CA THR A 330 19.10 27.68 -3.20
C THR A 330 19.29 27.71 -1.69
N GLN A 331 18.77 28.75 -1.05
CA GLN A 331 18.77 28.88 0.40
C GLN A 331 17.48 28.33 1.00
N ILE A 332 17.59 27.29 1.84
CA ILE A 332 16.45 26.55 2.39
C ILE A 332 16.59 26.48 3.92
N SER A 333 15.47 26.50 4.65
CA SER A 333 15.48 26.32 6.11
C SER A 333 15.94 24.91 6.47
N LEU A 334 16.74 24.76 7.53
CA LEU A 334 17.16 23.43 8.04
C LEU A 334 15.97 22.54 8.45
N THR A 335 14.81 23.15 8.70
CA THR A 335 13.56 22.45 9.05
C THR A 335 12.82 21.88 7.84
N GLU A 336 13.19 22.28 6.63
CA GLU A 336 12.51 21.94 5.38
C GLU A 336 13.34 20.99 4.51
N ILE A 337 14.43 20.45 5.06
CA ILE A 337 15.32 19.51 4.39
C ILE A 337 15.45 18.24 5.22
N GLU A 338 15.55 17.10 4.53
CA GLU A 338 15.79 15.78 5.10
C GLU A 338 17.17 15.28 4.68
N LEU A 339 17.87 14.64 5.63
CA LEU A 339 19.19 14.06 5.39
C LEU A 339 19.03 12.77 4.58
N VAL A 340 19.61 12.73 3.38
CA VAL A 340 19.62 11.54 2.51
C VAL A 340 20.89 10.75 2.74
N LYS A 341 22.03 11.44 2.86
CA LYS A 341 23.33 10.83 3.12
C LYS A 341 24.20 11.79 3.92
N SER A 342 24.72 11.33 5.06
CA SER A 342 25.76 12.05 5.81
C SER A 342 27.07 11.99 5.03
N LYS A 343 27.88 13.04 5.13
CA LYS A 343 29.24 13.03 4.61
C LYS A 343 30.08 11.89 5.17
#